data_AF-A0AAW2C0J2-F1
#
_entry.id   AF-A0AAW2C0J2-F1
#
_cell.length_a   1.000
_cell.length_b   1.000
_cell.length_c   1.000
_cell.angle_alpha   90.00
_cell.angle_beta   90.00
_cell.angle_gamma   90.00
#
_symmetry.space_group_name_H-M   'P 1'
#
loop_
_entity.id
_entity.type
_entity.pdbx_description
1 polymer ?
#
loop_
_entity_poly.entity_id
_entity_poly.type
_entity_poly.pdbx_seq_one_letter_code
_entity_poly.pdbx_strand_id
1 'polypeptide(L)' 'DMIILRVRVWQFEGYGFVPNGTTGVCIMQVFGASPPATTLMLRVYNGSLRVYNGSLTIGVPS' A
#
# COMPACT_ATOMS: atom_id res chain seq x y z
N ASP A 1 17.49 -19.41 9.66
CA ASP A 1 16.86 -20.63 9.14
C ASP A 1 15.37 -20.44 8.91
N MET A 2 14.87 -20.83 7.74
CA MET A 2 13.47 -20.64 7.32
C MET A 2 12.81 -22.00 7.10
N ILE A 3 11.83 -22.34 7.94
CA ILE A 3 10.94 -23.50 7.77
C ILE A 3 9.73 -23.02 6.96
N ILE A 4 9.43 -23.70 5.85
CA ILE A 4 8.30 -23.38 4.97
C ILE A 4 7.16 -24.36 5.22
N LEU A 5 6.06 -23.87 5.79
CA LEU A 5 4.76 -24.55 5.73
C LEU A 5 4.01 -24.14 4.44
N ARG A 6 3.02 -24.94 4.04
CA ARG A 6 2.38 -25.00 2.71
C ARG A 6 1.79 -23.69 2.14
N VAL A 7 1.78 -22.58 2.88
CA VAL A 7 1.37 -21.25 2.39
C VAL A 7 2.49 -20.27 2.72
N ARG A 8 3.05 -19.63 1.70
CA ARG A 8 4.06 -18.58 1.85
C ARG A 8 3.37 -17.24 1.97
N VAL A 9 3.58 -16.55 3.09
CA VAL A 9 3.18 -15.16 3.26
C VAL A 9 4.33 -14.28 2.80
N TRP A 10 4.01 -13.26 2.00
CA TRP A 10 4.92 -12.17 1.69
C TRP A 10 4.59 -11.00 2.61
N GLN A 11 5.57 -10.54 3.38
CA GLN A 11 5.46 -9.38 4.25
C GLN A 11 6.45 -8.32 3.79
N PHE A 12 6.01 -7.06 3.72
CA PHE A 12 6.81 -5.91 3.36
C PHE A 12 6.60 -4.80 4.40
N GLU A 13 7.67 -4.10 4.75
CA GLU A 13 7.65 -2.95 5.65
C GLU A 13 8.62 -1.89 5.12
N GLY A 14 8.28 -0.62 5.29
CA GLY A 14 9.13 0.49 4.90
C GLY A 14 8.63 1.82 5.47
N TYR A 15 9.55 2.76 5.65
CA TYR A 15 9.27 4.10 6.14
C TYR A 15 9.51 5.11 5.01
N GLY A 16 8.62 6.09 4.90
CA GLY A 16 8.73 7.16 3.91
C GLY A 16 8.04 8.42 4.39
N PHE A 17 8.59 9.57 4.04
CA PHE A 17 8.00 10.88 4.34
C PHE A 17 7.25 11.40 3.12
N VAL A 18 5.98 11.77 3.32
CA VAL A 18 5.19 12.50 2.31
C VAL A 18 5.10 13.95 2.77
N PRO A 19 5.74 14.91 2.06
CA PRO A 19 5.67 16.31 2.42
C PRO A 19 4.23 16.83 2.45
N ASN A 20 3.95 17.73 3.40
CA ASN A 20 2.66 18.42 3.48
C ASN A 20 2.35 19.13 2.14
N GLY A 21 1.08 19.14 1.75
CA GLY A 21 0.62 19.70 0.48
C GLY A 21 0.81 18.77 -0.73
N THR A 22 1.51 17.64 -0.58
CA THR A 22 1.61 16.63 -1.65
C THR A 22 0.43 15.65 -1.57
N THR A 23 -0.24 15.37 -2.70
CA THR A 23 -1.42 14.50 -2.75
C THR A 23 -1.38 13.56 -3.96
N GLY A 24 -2.06 12.42 -3.87
CA GLY A 24 -2.09 11.40 -4.93
C GLY A 24 -0.86 10.50 -5.02
N VAL A 25 0.03 10.56 -4.03
CA VAL A 25 1.29 9.80 -3.98
C VAL A 25 1.01 8.32 -3.76
N CYS A 26 1.60 7.46 -4.57
CA CYS A 26 1.70 6.02 -4.30
C CYS A 26 2.85 5.75 -3.35
N ILE A 27 2.60 5.09 -2.23
CA ILE A 27 3.64 4.70 -1.27
C ILE A 27 3.90 3.19 -1.24
N MET A 28 2.98 2.37 -1.77
CA MET A 28 3.17 0.93 -1.96
C MET A 28 2.26 0.42 -3.08
N GLN A 29 2.75 -0.53 -3.87
CA GLN A 29 1.98 -1.20 -4.92
C GLN A 29 2.38 -2.67 -5.06
N VAL A 30 1.39 -3.55 -5.17
CA VAL A 30 1.57 -4.96 -5.49
C VAL A 30 0.95 -5.23 -6.87
N PHE A 31 1.76 -5.81 -7.75
CA PHE A 31 1.33 -6.24 -9.07
C PHE A 31 1.08 -7.76 -9.11
N GLY A 32 -0.07 -8.16 -9.62
CA GLY A 32 -0.38 -9.53 -10.02
C GLY A 32 0.19 -9.88 -11.39
N ALA A 33 -0.12 -11.08 -11.86
CA ALA A 33 0.51 -11.67 -13.04
C ALA A 33 -0.13 -11.29 -14.39
N SER A 34 -1.28 -10.59 -14.41
CA SER A 34 -2.03 -10.28 -15.65
C SER A 34 -2.57 -8.83 -15.66
N PRO A 35 -2.57 -8.13 -16.81
CA PRO A 35 -3.12 -6.78 -16.93
C PRO A 35 -4.65 -6.67 -16.70
N PRO A 36 -5.15 -5.56 -16.12
CA PRO A 36 -4.38 -4.55 -15.38
C PRO A 36 -3.81 -5.17 -14.10
N ALA A 37 -2.49 -5.09 -13.94
CA ALA A 37 -1.78 -5.90 -12.97
C ALA A 37 -1.87 -5.38 -11.54
N THR A 38 -2.41 -4.18 -11.28
CA THR A 38 -2.47 -3.65 -9.91
C THR A 38 -3.47 -4.42 -9.06
N THR A 39 -2.98 -5.18 -8.09
CA THR A 39 -3.80 -5.94 -7.13
C THR A 39 -4.03 -5.15 -5.84
N LEU A 40 -3.04 -4.38 -5.39
CA LEU A 40 -3.15 -3.50 -4.23
C LEU A 40 -2.31 -2.25 -4.46
N MET A 41 -2.83 -1.10 -4.05
CA MET A 41 -2.09 0.16 -4.08
C MET A 41 -2.46 1.00 -2.88
N LEU A 42 -1.45 1.50 -2.19
CA LEU A 42 -1.57 2.38 -1.04
C LEU A 42 -1.19 3.80 -1.44
N ARG A 43 -2.07 4.75 -1.18
CA ARG A 43 -1.88 6.14 -1.58
C ARG A 43 -2.11 7.10 -0.44
N VAL A 44 -1.40 8.23 -0.47
CA VAL A 44 -1.68 9.38 0.40
C VAL A 44 -2.45 10.43 -0.40
N TYR A 45 -3.62 10.78 0.11
CA TYR A 45 -4.45 11.87 -0.42
C TYR A 45 -4.77 12.84 0.71
N ASN A 46 -4.32 14.09 0.56
CA ASN A 46 -4.58 15.17 1.53
C ASN A 46 -4.25 14.74 2.97
N GLY A 47 -3.09 14.12 3.15
CA GLY A 47 -2.64 13.57 4.44
C GLY A 47 -3.29 12.24 4.84
N SER A 48 -4.39 11.81 4.22
CA SER A 48 -5.07 10.55 4.55
C SER A 48 -4.53 9.37 3.75
N LEU A 49 -4.46 8.21 4.39
CA LEU A 49 -4.06 6.95 3.76
C LEU A 49 -5.28 6.27 3.11
N ARG A 50 -5.15 5.87 1.84
CA ARG A 50 -6.21 5.19 1.07
C ARG A 50 -5.70 3.93 0.40
N VAL A 51 -6.48 2.85 0.54
CA VAL A 51 -6.27 1.60 -0.20
C VAL A 51 -7.13 1.61 -1.46
N TYR A 52 -6.51 1.45 -2.62
CA TYR A 52 -7.22 1.30 -3.89
C TYR A 52 -7.42 -0.19 -4.18
N ASN A 53 -8.45 -0.80 -3.56
CA ASN A 53 -8.99 -2.13 -3.89
C ASN A 53 -10.43 -2.32 -3.33
N GLY A 54 -11.26 -1.29 -3.39
CA GLY A 54 -12.48 -1.17 -2.58
C GLY A 54 -12.19 -0.31 -1.34
N SER A 55 -12.88 0.82 -1.24
CA SER A 55 -12.48 1.98 -0.44
C SER A 55 -12.41 1.69 1.06
N LEU A 56 -11.20 1.67 1.64
CA LEU A 56 -10.96 1.90 3.06
C LEU A 56 -10.10 3.17 3.19
N THR A 57 -10.64 4.16 3.89
CA THR A 57 -9.95 5.41 4.23
C THR A 57 -9.57 5.36 5.71
N ILE A 58 -8.29 5.46 6.02
CA ILE A 58 -7.80 5.60 7.39
C ILE A 58 -7.32 7.05 7.53
N GLY A 59 -8.05 7.84 8.33
CA GLY A 59 -7.62 9.18 8.69
C GLY A 59 -6.47 9.09 9.69
N VAL A 60 -5.36 9.77 9.41
CA VAL A 60 -4.38 10.10 10.44
C VAL A 60 -4.85 11.40 11.11
N PRO A 61 -5.16 11.39 12.41
CA PRO A 61 -5.53 12.62 13.11
C PRO A 61 -4.35 13.60 13.08
N SER A 62 -4.68 14.88 12.92
CA SER A 62 -3.72 15.99 12.96
C SER A 62 -3.15 16.21 14.35
#